data_AF-H1KDH0-F1
#
_entry.id   AF-H1KDH0-F1
#
_cell.length_a   1.000
_cell.length_b   1.000
_cell.length_c   1.000
_cell.angle_alpha   90.00
_cell.angle_beta   90.00
_cell.angle_gamma   90.00
#
_symmetry.space_group_name_H-M   'P 1'
#
loop_
_entity.id
_entity.type
_entity.pdbx_description
1 polymer ?
#
loop_
_entity_poly.entity_id
_entity_poly.type
_entity_poly.pdbx_seq_one_letter_code
_entity_poly.pdbx_strand_id
1 'polypeptide(L)'
;MLRIISAAAGALAGFVVGVASRPTVFGEQVPLDVILSDDVFDEPYRDLILQNLLLAMAAGSAVALLLLPSLVGHWLPASAVARPGALRRPGA
;
A
#
# COMPACT_ATOMS: atom_id res chain seq x y z
N MET A 1 1.98 14.83 5.94
CA MET A 1 0.82 14.19 6.59
C MET A 1 0.06 13.26 5.64
N LEU A 2 -0.48 13.75 4.51
CA LEU A 2 -1.25 12.93 3.56
C LEU A 2 -0.52 11.66 3.08
N ARG A 3 0.76 11.77 2.68
CA ARG A 3 1.60 10.62 2.27
C ARG A 3 1.71 9.53 3.34
N ILE A 4 1.81 9.92 4.61
CA ILE A 4 1.94 8.98 5.73
C ILE A 4 0.62 8.23 5.94
N ILE A 5 -0.50 8.95 5.90
CA ILE A 5 -1.84 8.35 6.03
C ILE A 5 -2.10 7.37 4.88
N SER A 6 -1.77 7.76 3.65
CA SER A 6 -1.96 6.89 2.48
C SER A 6 -1.03 5.67 2.50
N ALA A 7 0.22 5.82 2.92
CA ALA A 7 1.11 4.69 3.12
C ALA A 7 0.57 3.73 4.19
N ALA A 8 0.08 4.25 5.33
CA ALA A 8 -0.52 3.43 6.39
C ALA A 8 -1.80 2.70 5.92
N ALA A 9 -2.66 3.38 5.16
CA ALA A 9 -3.85 2.77 4.56
C ALA A 9 -3.48 1.67 3.55
N GLY A 10 -2.44 1.92 2.73
CA GLY A 10 -1.89 0.94 1.80
C GLY A 10 -1.30 -0.27 2.52
N ALA A 11 -0.54 -0.06 3.60
CA ALA A 11 -0.01 -1.14 4.44
C ALA A 11 -1.14 -2.00 5.02
N LEU A 12 -2.20 -1.38 5.53
CA LEU A 12 -3.35 -2.08 6.10
C LEU A 12 -4.09 -2.91 5.04
N ALA A 13 -4.33 -2.34 3.86
CA ALA A 13 -4.93 -3.06 2.74
C ALA A 13 -4.04 -4.24 2.28
N GLY A 14 -2.73 -3.99 2.17
CA GLY A 14 -1.74 -5.00 1.85
C GLY A 14 -1.70 -6.14 2.87
N PHE A 15 -1.82 -5.84 4.16
CA PHE A 15 -1.92 -6.84 5.22
C PHE A 15 -3.15 -7.74 5.05
N VAL A 16 -4.33 -7.15 4.84
CA VAL A 16 -5.58 -7.91 4.62
C VAL A 16 -5.45 -8.84 3.41
N VAL A 17 -4.85 -8.35 2.33
CA VAL A 17 -4.56 -9.18 1.15
C VAL A 17 -3.59 -10.29 1.49
N GLY A 18 -2.48 -10.01 2.18
CA GLY A 18 -1.50 -11.01 2.60
C GLY A 18 -2.08 -12.09 3.52
N VAL A 19 -3.05 -11.74 4.36
CA VAL A 19 -3.82 -12.68 5.20
C VAL A 19 -4.77 -13.54 4.37
N ALA A 20 -5.39 -12.98 3.32
CA ALA A 20 -6.24 -13.75 2.41
C ALA A 20 -5.43 -14.67 1.47
N SER A 21 -4.25 -14.22 1.03
CA SER A 21 -3.35 -14.93 0.13
C SER A 21 -2.18 -15.57 0.90
N ARG A 22 -2.49 -16.30 1.96
CA ARG A 22 -1.47 -16.99 2.77
C ARG A 22 -0.70 -18.01 1.93
N PRO A 23 0.59 -18.22 2.24
CA PRO A 23 1.38 -19.23 1.56
C PRO A 23 0.77 -20.62 1.77
N THR A 24 0.94 -21.48 0.77
CA THR A 24 0.45 -22.87 0.78
C THR A 24 1.65 -23.80 0.79
N VAL A 25 1.69 -24.73 1.74
CA VAL A 25 2.76 -25.74 1.88
C VAL A 25 2.11 -27.11 1.90
N PHE A 26 2.61 -28.04 1.08
CA PHE A 26 2.03 -29.37 0.87
C PHE A 26 0.52 -29.38 0.50
N GLY A 27 0.03 -28.31 -0.13
CA GLY A 27 -1.37 -28.19 -0.56
C GLY A 27 -2.30 -27.60 0.50
N GLU A 28 -1.81 -27.30 1.70
CA GLU A 28 -2.58 -26.64 2.75
C GLU A 28 -2.10 -25.21 3.00
N GLN A 29 -3.02 -24.29 3.23
CA GLN A 29 -2.66 -22.93 3.63
C GLN A 29 -2.06 -22.94 5.02
N VAL A 30 -0.90 -22.31 5.17
CA VAL A 30 -0.24 -22.20 6.47
C VAL A 30 -1.14 -21.37 7.40
N PRO A 31 -1.48 -21.88 8.60
CA PRO A 31 -2.42 -21.22 9.48
C PRO A 31 -1.73 -20.06 10.23
N LEU A 32 -2.52 -19.06 10.64
CA LEU A 32 -1.98 -17.79 11.20
C LEU A 32 -1.51 -17.93 12.65
N ASP A 33 -2.03 -18.93 13.36
CA ASP A 33 -1.63 -19.32 14.72
C ASP A 33 -0.14 -19.69 14.80
N VAL A 34 0.46 -20.17 13.71
CA VAL A 34 1.92 -20.40 13.59
C VAL A 34 2.75 -19.16 13.94
N ILE A 35 2.23 -17.95 13.72
CA ILE A 35 2.91 -16.70 14.09
C ILE A 35 3.09 -16.58 15.61
N LEU A 36 2.12 -17.10 16.36
CA LEU A 36 2.08 -17.04 17.83
C LEU A 36 2.59 -18.33 18.48
N SER A 37 2.93 -19.35 17.69
CA SER A 37 3.53 -20.58 18.18
C SER A 37 4.90 -20.27 18.80
N ASP A 38 5.35 -21.10 19.74
CA ASP A 38 6.72 -21.06 20.28
C ASP A 38 7.51 -22.32 19.87
N ASP A 39 6.92 -23.18 19.02
CA ASP A 39 7.59 -24.38 18.55
C ASP A 39 8.71 -24.04 17.56
N VAL A 40 9.85 -24.72 17.71
CA VAL A 40 11.02 -24.60 16.84
C VAL A 40 10.73 -25.20 15.47
N PHE A 41 9.88 -26.22 15.38
CA PHE A 41 9.49 -26.81 14.10
C PHE A 41 8.61 -25.88 13.25
N ASP A 42 7.99 -24.88 13.88
CA ASP A 42 7.11 -23.89 13.24
C ASP A 42 7.88 -22.66 12.71
N GLU A 43 9.14 -22.48 13.12
CA GLU A 43 10.00 -21.36 12.74
C GLU A 43 10.06 -21.10 11.20
N PRO A 44 10.29 -22.11 10.33
CA PRO A 44 10.32 -21.86 8.89
C PRO A 44 8.96 -21.43 8.31
N TYR A 45 7.86 -21.94 8.87
CA TYR A 45 6.50 -21.58 8.44
C TYR A 45 6.11 -20.19 8.92
N ARG A 46 6.56 -19.82 10.13
CA ARG A 46 6.43 -18.48 10.68
C ARG A 46 7.15 -17.47 9.83
N ASP A 47 8.40 -17.72 9.48
CA ASP A 47 9.20 -16.84 8.63
C ASP A 47 8.54 -16.65 7.25
N LEU A 48 8.01 -17.72 6.67
CA LEU A 48 7.28 -17.69 5.40
C LEU A 48 6.05 -16.78 5.48
N ILE A 49 5.24 -16.92 6.52
CA ILE A 49 4.05 -16.08 6.73
C ILE A 49 4.47 -14.62 6.97
N LEU A 50 5.44 -14.39 7.85
CA LEU A 50 5.90 -13.04 8.17
C LEU A 50 6.46 -12.33 6.94
N GLN A 51 7.27 -13.01 6.13
CA GLN A 51 7.79 -12.46 4.87
C GLN A 51 6.66 -12.13 3.90
N ASN A 52 5.67 -13.02 3.74
CA ASN A 52 4.51 -12.77 2.88
C ASN A 52 3.71 -11.55 3.35
N LEU A 53 3.44 -11.44 4.66
CA LEU A 53 2.69 -10.31 5.23
C LEU A 53 3.47 -8.99 5.08
N LEU A 54 4.77 -9.00 5.36
CA LEU A 54 5.63 -7.82 5.19
C LEU A 54 5.71 -7.39 3.73
N LEU A 55 5.86 -8.34 2.80
CA LEU A 55 5.89 -8.05 1.37
C LEU A 55 4.56 -7.49 0.89
N ALA A 56 3.43 -8.07 1.33
CA ALA A 56 2.11 -7.61 0.96
C ALA A 56 1.81 -6.20 1.53
N MET A 57 2.19 -5.93 2.78
CA MET A 57 2.13 -4.59 3.37
C MET A 57 2.97 -3.58 2.60
N ALA A 58 4.22 -3.95 2.24
CA ALA A 58 5.11 -3.09 1.48
C ALA A 58 4.55 -2.80 0.08
N ALA A 59 4.04 -3.82 -0.61
CA ALA A 59 3.38 -3.68 -1.91
C ALA A 59 2.14 -2.79 -1.81
N GLY A 60 1.28 -2.99 -0.81
CA GLY A 60 0.10 -2.18 -0.58
C GLY A 60 0.45 -0.70 -0.31
N SER A 61 1.48 -0.46 0.49
CA SER A 61 2.02 0.89 0.76
C SER A 61 2.54 1.55 -0.51
N ALA A 62 3.31 0.80 -1.31
CA ALA A 62 3.87 1.28 -2.56
C ALA A 62 2.76 1.64 -3.57
N VAL A 63 1.76 0.77 -3.73
CA VAL A 63 0.59 1.03 -4.60
C VAL A 63 -0.17 2.27 -4.12
N ALA A 64 -0.43 2.41 -2.82
CA ALA A 64 -1.13 3.58 -2.29
C ALA A 64 -0.35 4.89 -2.52
N LEU A 65 0.98 4.86 -2.40
CA LEU A 65 1.82 6.02 -2.70
C LEU A 65 1.89 6.34 -4.20
N LEU A 66 1.91 5.32 -5.06
CA LEU A 66 1.87 5.48 -6.52
C LEU A 66 0.55 6.07 -7.02
N LEU A 67 -0.56 5.75 -6.35
CA LEU A 67 -1.89 6.27 -6.68
C LEU A 67 -2.20 7.63 -6.02
N LEU A 68 -1.35 8.10 -5.12
CA LEU A 68 -1.52 9.39 -4.45
C LEU A 68 -1.58 10.58 -5.43
N PRO A 69 -0.70 10.69 -6.45
CA PRO A 69 -0.70 11.83 -7.38
C PRO A 69 -1.93 11.83 -8.29
N SER A 70 -2.42 10.66 -8.71
CA SER A 70 -3.63 10.55 -9.54
C SER A 70 -4.88 10.92 -8.74
N LEU A 71 -4.96 10.55 -7.47
CA LEU A 71 -6.03 10.98 -6.58
C LEU A 71 -5.99 12.50 -6.35
N VAL A 72 -4.83 13.06 -6.02
CA VAL A 72 -4.67 14.50 -5.80
C VAL A 72 -4.92 15.31 -7.08
N GLY A 73 -4.46 14.82 -8.23
CA GLY A 73 -4.70 15.44 -9.53
C GLY A 73 -6.16 15.44 -9.98
N HIS A 74 -6.95 14.45 -9.55
CA HIS A 74 -8.38 14.40 -9.84
C HIS A 74 -9.20 15.43 -9.03
N TRP A 75 -8.73 15.79 -7.83
CA TRP A 75 -9.35 16.80 -6.96
C TRP A 75 -8.80 18.22 -7.16
N LEU A 76 -7.74 18.40 -7.94
CA LEU A 76 -7.26 19.72 -8.36
C LEU A 76 -8.07 20.18 -9.58
N PRO A 77 -8.97 21.18 -9.42
CA PRO A 77 -9.74 21.66 -10.54
C PRO A 77 -8.79 22.24 -11.60
N ALA A 78 -9.09 21.98 -12.88
CA ALA A 78 -8.33 22.50 -14.03
C ALA A 78 -8.16 24.04 -14.01
N SER A 79 -8.93 24.76 -13.18
CA SER A 79 -8.79 26.19 -12.93
C SER A 79 -7.52 26.60 -12.17
N ALA A 80 -6.86 25.69 -11.44
CA ALA A 80 -5.58 25.97 -10.78
C ALA A 80 -4.37 25.85 -11.74
N VAL A 81 -4.58 25.27 -12.92
CA VAL A 81 -3.60 25.20 -14.03
C VAL A 81 -3.86 26.33 -15.03
N ALA A 82 -4.27 27.51 -14.55
CA ALA A 82 -4.25 28.71 -15.37
C ALA A 82 -2.79 29.07 -15.63
N ARG A 83 -2.34 28.80 -16.87
CA ARG A 83 -1.00 29.11 -17.40
C ARG A 83 -0.53 30.51 -16.95
N PRO A 84 0.74 30.67 -16.53
CA PRO A 84 1.36 31.98 -16.37
C PRO A 84 1.56 32.59 -17.77
N GLY A 85 0.51 33.20 -18.31
CA GLY A 85 0.49 33.74 -19.66
C GLY A 85 -0.68 34.67 -19.98
N ALA A 86 -1.67 34.80 -19.09
CA ALA A 86 -2.79 35.72 -19.28
C ALA A 86 -2.57 37.06 -18.54
N LEU A 87 -1.35 37.60 -18.54
CA LEU A 87 -1.14 39.02 -18.28
C LEU A 87 -1.60 39.78 -19.53
N ARG A 88 -2.88 40.15 -19.50
CA ARG A 88 -3.48 41.18 -20.36
C ARG A 88 -2.47 42.33 -20.52
N ARG A 89 -2.09 42.66 -21.75
CA ARG A 89 -1.58 43.99 -22.06
C ARG A 89 -2.69 45.00 -21.72
N PRO A 90 -2.46 45.98 -20.84
CA PRO A 90 -3.43 47.04 -20.64
C PRO A 90 -3.25 48.12 -21.71
N GLY A 91 -4.34 48.44 -22.44
CA GLY A 91 -4.60 49.71 -23.16
C GLY A 91 -3.67 50.04 -24.35
N ALA A 92 -4.11 50.50 -25.53
CA ALA A 92 -5.26 51.34 -25.87
C ALA A 92 -5.36 52.61 -25.02
#